data_AF-A0A538DQ94-F1
#
_entry.id   AF-A0A538DQ94-F1
#
_cell.length_a   1.000
_cell.length_b   1.000
_cell.length_c   1.000
_cell.angle_alpha   90.00
_cell.angle_beta   90.00
_cell.angle_gamma   90.00
#
_symmetry.space_group_name_H-M   'P 1'
#
loop_
_entity.id
_entity.type
_entity.pdbx_description
1 polymer ?
#
loop_
_entity_poly.entity_id
_entity_poly.type
_entity_poly.pdbx_seq_one_letter_code
_entity_poly.pdbx_strand_id
1 'polypeptide(L)' 'MKRFRELAAKAPPLGRLGDPLDTGGLAVFLASNLSSYVTGHGVFSDGGVVHTTARPPVGLDMMPAALAHVAGLAER' A
#
# COMPACT_ATOMS: atom_id res chain seq x y z
N MET A 1 -8.25 -15.72 -13.90
CA MET A 1 -8.41 -14.72 -12.81
C MET A 1 -7.61 -15.02 -11.54
N LYS A 2 -7.42 -16.28 -11.14
CA LYS A 2 -6.67 -16.65 -9.91
C LYS A 2 -5.23 -16.10 -9.85
N ARG A 3 -4.44 -16.34 -10.90
CA ARG A 3 -3.04 -15.86 -11.02
C ARG A 3 -2.91 -14.34 -10.89
N PHE A 4 -3.86 -13.60 -11.45
CA PHE A 4 -3.88 -12.15 -11.33
C PHE A 4 -4.11 -11.69 -9.89
N ARG A 5 -5.08 -12.29 -9.18
CA ARG A 5 -5.32 -11.97 -7.76
C ARG A 5 -4.13 -12.29 -6.87
N GLU A 6 -3.49 -13.43 -7.09
CA GLU A 6 -2.28 -13.84 -6.34
C GLU A 6 -1.12 -12.87 -6.54
N LEU A 7 -0.96 -12.35 -7.76
CA LEU A 7 0.04 -11.33 -8.06
C LEU A 7 -0.35 -9.97 -7.45
N ALA A 8 -1.59 -9.53 -7.66
CA ALA A 8 -2.07 -8.26 -7.14
C ALA A 8 -1.99 -8.18 -5.61
N ALA A 9 -2.18 -9.30 -4.89
CA ALA A 9 -2.02 -9.36 -3.44
C ALA A 9 -0.60 -9.07 -2.95
N LYS A 10 0.43 -9.30 -3.79
CA LYS A 10 1.84 -9.06 -3.44
C LYS A 10 2.29 -7.61 -3.71
N ALA A 11 1.47 -6.81 -4.39
CA ALA A 11 1.84 -5.45 -4.75
C ALA A 11 1.84 -4.49 -3.54
N PRO A 12 0.82 -4.49 -2.66
CA PRO A 12 0.88 -3.71 -1.44
C PRO A 12 1.94 -4.26 -0.47
N PRO A 13 2.72 -3.41 0.21
CA PRO A 13 3.58 -3.82 1.33
C PRO A 13 2.85 -4.63 2.39
N LEU A 14 1.55 -4.36 2.59
CA LEU A 14 0.69 -5.12 3.50
C LEU A 14 0.53 -6.60 3.12
N GLY A 15 0.90 -7.01 1.90
CA GLY A 15 0.95 -8.41 1.48
C GLY A 15 -0.41 -9.06 1.23
N ARG A 16 -1.47 -8.26 1.11
CA ARG A 16 -2.83 -8.71 0.77
C ARG A 16 -3.55 -7.68 -0.08
N LEU A 17 -4.60 -8.15 -0.78
CA LEU A 17 -5.58 -7.25 -1.36
C LEU A 17 -6.39 -6.57 -0.25
N GLY A 18 -6.80 -5.32 -0.52
CA GLY A 18 -7.74 -4.61 0.33
C GLY A 18 -9.10 -5.30 0.38
N ASP A 19 -9.71 -5.27 1.55
CA ASP A 19 -11.11 -5.61 1.77
C ASP A 19 -11.96 -4.33 1.66
N PRO A 20 -13.20 -4.39 1.15
CA PRO A 20 -14.09 -3.22 1.14
C PRO A 20 -14.21 -2.50 2.49
N LEU A 21 -14.10 -3.24 3.60
CA LEU A 21 -14.14 -2.68 4.95
C LEU A 21 -12.88 -1.86 5.29
N ASP A 22 -11.74 -2.06 4.64
CA ASP A 22 -10.55 -1.21 4.86
C ASP A 22 -10.82 0.24 4.40
N THR A 23 -11.48 0.40 3.25
CA THR A 23 -11.94 1.72 2.76
C THR A 23 -13.14 2.23 3.56
N GLY A 24 -14.08 1.34 3.91
CA GLY A 24 -15.23 1.68 4.73
C GLY A 24 -14.83 2.24 6.10
N GLY A 25 -13.84 1.63 6.75
CA GLY A 25 -13.30 2.10 8.02
C GLY A 25 -12.70 3.50 7.93
N LEU A 26 -11.95 3.79 6.86
CA LEU A 26 -11.43 5.14 6.61
C LEU A 26 -12.56 6.15 6.42
N ALA A 27 -13.61 5.80 5.67
CA ALA A 27 -14.77 6.67 5.49
C ALA A 27 -15.48 6.96 6.82
N VAL A 28 -15.66 5.95 7.67
CA VAL A 28 -16.23 6.11 9.02
C VAL A 28 -15.35 7.00 9.90
N PHE A 29 -14.02 6.82 9.88
CA PHE A 29 -13.10 7.68 10.59
C PHE A 29 -13.26 9.15 10.16
N LEU A 30 -13.26 9.42 8.84
CA LEU A 30 -13.40 10.77 8.29
C LEU A 30 -14.76 11.41 8.57
N ALA A 31 -15.81 10.60 8.71
CA ALA A 31 -17.15 11.06 9.09
C ALA A 31 -17.32 11.27 10.60
N SER A 32 -16.36 10.82 11.41
CA SER A 32 -16.45 10.89 12.87
C SER A 32 -15.85 12.17 13.44
N ASN A 33 -16.10 12.43 14.73
CA ASN A 33 -15.45 13.53 15.45
C ASN A 33 -13.93 13.34 15.63
N LEU A 34 -13.38 12.14 15.39
CA LEU A 34 -11.94 11.88 15.50
C LEU A 34 -11.12 12.63 14.44
N SER A 35 -11.75 13.01 13.33
CA SER A 35 -11.13 13.75 12.23
C SER A 35 -11.56 15.21 12.19
N SER A 36 -12.01 15.80 13.31
CA SER A 36 -12.60 17.15 13.34
C SER A 36 -11.68 18.29 12.89
N TYR A 37 -10.38 18.04 12.76
CA TYR A 37 -9.39 19.00 12.26
C TYR A 37 -8.71 18.56 10.95
N VAL A 38 -9.15 17.45 10.36
CA VAL A 38 -8.62 16.94 9.09
C VAL A 38 -9.46 17.52 7.96
N THR A 39 -8.88 18.47 7.22
CA THR A 39 -9.52 19.10 6.05
C THR A 39 -8.50 19.33 4.94
N GLY A 40 -8.95 19.29 3.68
CA GLY A 40 -8.08 19.50 2.50
C GLY A 40 -6.99 18.43 2.30
N HIS A 41 -7.10 17.28 2.97
CA HIS A 41 -6.09 16.23 2.94
C HIS A 41 -6.62 14.96 2.27
N GLY A 42 -5.77 14.29 1.48
CA GLY A 42 -6.05 12.97 0.92
C GLY A 42 -5.43 11.88 1.77
N VAL A 43 -6.23 10.92 2.25
CA VAL A 43 -5.75 9.74 2.98
C VAL A 43 -5.89 8.52 2.08
N PHE A 44 -4.80 7.80 1.85
CA PHE A 44 -4.78 6.62 0.98
C PHE A 44 -5.04 5.34 1.77
N SER A 45 -6.08 4.59 1.39
CA SER A 45 -6.35 3.23 1.86
C SER A 45 -5.92 2.21 0.80
N ASP A 46 -4.61 2.04 0.61
CA ASP A 46 -4.04 1.25 -0.49
C ASP A 46 -3.05 0.16 -0.02
N GLY A 47 -2.92 -0.04 1.29
CA GLY A 47 -1.97 -1.00 1.87
C GLY A 47 -0.50 -0.59 1.72
N GLY A 48 -0.21 0.68 1.46
CA GLY A 48 1.13 1.27 1.42
C GLY A 48 1.73 1.41 0.02
N VAL A 49 0.92 1.28 -1.04
CA VAL A 49 1.38 1.28 -2.43
C VAL A 49 1.95 2.65 -2.82
N VAL A 50 1.24 3.73 -2.52
CA VAL A 50 1.62 5.10 -2.91
C VAL A 50 2.94 5.55 -2.25
N HIS A 51 3.25 5.06 -1.05
CA HIS A 51 4.46 5.43 -0.30
C HIS A 51 5.62 4.45 -0.49
N THR A 52 5.38 3.35 -1.19
CA THR A 52 6.41 2.37 -1.55
C THR A 52 6.61 2.39 -3.05
N THR A 53 6.92 3.57 -3.61
CA THR A 53 7.53 3.74 -4.96
C THR A 53 8.75 2.83 -5.20
N ALA A 54 9.13 2.10 -4.16
CA ALA A 54 10.11 1.07 -4.04
C ALA A 54 9.58 -0.39 -3.99
N ARG A 55 8.49 -0.76 -4.67
CA ARG A 55 8.33 -2.17 -5.06
C ARG A 55 7.81 -2.22 -6.49
N PRO A 56 8.56 -2.80 -7.43
CA PRO A 56 8.07 -2.92 -8.79
C PRO A 56 6.74 -3.69 -8.80
N PRO A 57 5.78 -3.27 -9.64
CA PRO A 57 4.55 -4.01 -9.82
C PRO A 57 4.94 -5.43 -10.25
N VAL A 58 4.37 -6.39 -9.53
CA VAL A 58 4.46 -7.83 -9.74
C VAL A 58 5.11 -8.29 -11.06
N GLY A 59 6.33 -8.81 -10.94
CA GLY A 59 7.01 -9.53 -12.03
C GLY A 59 8.30 -8.90 -12.56
N LEU A 60 8.80 -7.83 -11.95
CA LEU A 60 10.15 -7.31 -12.24
C LEU A 60 10.99 -7.40 -10.96
N ASP A 61 12.06 -8.19 -10.97
CA ASP A 61 13.02 -8.30 -9.86
C ASP A 61 13.93 -7.05 -9.75
N MET A 62 13.37 -5.85 -9.90
CA MET A 62 14.13 -4.61 -9.87
C MET A 62 14.12 -4.01 -8.47
N MET A 63 15.29 -4.01 -7.83
CA MET A 63 15.49 -3.24 -6.60
C MET A 63 15.25 -1.77 -6.90
N PRO A 64 14.38 -1.10 -6.14
CA PRO A 64 14.12 0.31 -6.34
C PRO A 64 15.34 1.14 -6.02
N ALA A 65 15.62 2.13 -6.87
CA ALA A 65 16.72 3.05 -6.68
C ALA A 65 16.70 3.74 -5.30
N ALA A 66 15.51 4.02 -4.75
CA ALA A 66 15.35 4.61 -3.42
C ALA A 66 15.78 3.69 -2.27
N LEU A 67 15.81 2.36 -2.48
CA LEU A 67 16.24 1.37 -1.48
C LEU A 67 17.65 0.82 -1.74
N ALA A 68 18.30 1.20 -2.85
CA ALA A 68 19.65 0.73 -3.19
C ALA A 68 20.70 1.08 -2.11
N HIS A 69 20.45 2.11 -1.30
CA HIS A 69 21.34 2.53 -0.21
C HIS A 69 21.06 1.83 1.13
N VAL A 70 19.91 1.16 1.29
CA VAL A 70 19.55 0.52 2.56
C VAL A 70 20.17 -0.88 2.59
N ALA A 71 21.33 -0.98 3.22
CA ALA A 71 22.08 -2.23 3.36
C ALA A 71 21.24 -3.34 4.01
N GLY A 72 21.21 -4.52 3.40
CA GLY A 72 20.59 -5.74 3.96
C GLY A 72 19.20 -6.11 3.44
N LEU A 73 18.63 -5.36 2.51
CA LEU A 73 17.32 -5.66 1.88
C LEU A 73 17.39 -6.57 0.64
N ALA A 74 18.59 -6.83 0.11
CA ALA A 74 18.79 -7.69 -1.06
C ALA A 74 18.90 -9.19 -0.72
N GLU A 75 19.02 -9.57 0.55
CA GLU A 75 19.34 -10.95 0.98
C GLU A 75 18.18 -11.67 1.71
N ARG A 76 16.94 -11.22 1.56
CA ARG A 76 15.75 -11.88 2.17
C ARG A 76 14.63 -12.03 1.14
#